data_AF-A0A4R9AAD1-F1
#
_entry.id   AF-A0A4R9AAD1-F1
#
_cell.length_a   1.000
_cell.length_b   1.000
_cell.length_c   1.000
_cell.angle_alpha   90.00
_cell.angle_beta   90.00
_cell.angle_gamma   90.00
#
_symmetry.space_group_name_H-M   'P 1'
#
loop_
_entity.id
_entity.type
_entity.pdbx_description
1 polymer ?
#
loop_
_entity_poly.entity_id
_entity_poly.type
_entity_poly.pdbx_seq_one_letter_code
_entity_poly.pdbx_strand_id
1 'polypeptide(L)'
;MSDPILLNERAMVRMLVPVQWILRRVGTDGIRLTKAGHLPPAVVIEASTQLDWGWPIEVNREVHIRPLGELRAHLRDVGLLRVSKGTLLLTVRGRTLVESPRELWRYLAATIHHSRTPGVSDATRLLLLYVATRTLDSRSEYLEVLGRGLGSLGWVVSAESGMSGEDAADELIAPKWRLLTRLGVFEGARHGFGRTETVTVGGAAFARAALKVEVPAIVPA
;
A
#
# COMPACT_ATOMS: atom_id res chain seq x y z
N MET A 1 19.85 12.04 21.00
CA MET A 1 19.11 10.78 21.24
C MET A 1 18.59 10.29 19.90
N SER A 2 19.22 9.28 19.30
CA SER A 2 18.78 8.69 18.04
C SER A 2 17.56 7.83 18.34
N ASP A 3 16.40 8.20 17.81
CA ASP A 3 15.18 7.41 17.94
C ASP A 3 15.41 6.02 17.30
N PRO A 4 15.42 4.91 18.09
CA PRO A 4 15.73 3.57 17.59
C PRO A 4 14.70 3.04 16.57
N ILE A 5 13.64 3.81 16.31
CA ILE A 5 12.56 3.49 15.37
C ILE A 5 12.82 4.10 13.98
N LEU A 6 13.71 5.07 13.84
CA LEU A 6 13.92 5.77 12.57
C LEU A 6 14.84 4.96 11.65
N LEU A 7 14.20 4.25 10.72
CA LEU A 7 14.82 3.80 9.48
C LEU A 7 15.64 4.95 8.87
N ASN A 8 16.88 4.69 8.46
CA ASN A 8 17.66 5.76 7.81
C ASN A 8 16.98 6.23 6.51
N GLU A 9 17.22 7.49 6.13
CA GLU A 9 16.54 8.11 4.99
C GLU A 9 16.75 7.33 3.67
N ARG A 10 17.95 6.77 3.45
CA ARG A 10 18.23 5.93 2.28
C ARG A 10 17.30 4.73 2.19
N ALA A 11 17.00 4.09 3.32
CA ALA A 11 16.08 2.97 3.37
C ALA A 11 14.62 3.42 3.21
N MET A 12 14.22 4.58 3.75
CA MET A 12 12.90 5.18 3.47
C MET A 12 12.73 5.45 1.97
N VAL A 13 13.72 6.06 1.31
CA VAL A 13 13.69 6.36 -0.13
C VAL A 13 13.50 5.10 -0.98
N ARG A 14 14.18 3.99 -0.63
CA ARG A 14 14.01 2.72 -1.36
C ARG A 14 12.58 2.19 -1.29
N MET A 15 11.90 2.34 -0.17
CA MET A 15 10.49 1.96 -0.02
C MET A 15 9.56 2.82 -0.87
N LEU A 16 9.97 4.05 -1.18
CA LEU A 16 9.15 5.04 -1.88
C LEU A 16 9.29 5.02 -3.40
N VAL A 17 10.20 4.24 -3.96
CA VAL A 17 10.47 4.19 -5.41
C VAL A 17 9.20 4.17 -6.27
N PRO A 18 8.23 3.25 -6.08
CA PRO A 18 7.04 3.23 -6.93
C PRO A 18 6.13 4.45 -6.73
N VAL A 19 6.08 5.00 -5.51
CA VAL A 19 5.26 6.19 -5.22
C VAL A 19 5.90 7.45 -5.82
N GLN A 20 7.19 7.64 -5.61
CA GLN A 20 7.90 8.78 -6.20
C GLN A 20 7.89 8.72 -7.73
N TRP A 21 8.01 7.52 -8.30
CA TRP A 21 7.89 7.33 -9.75
C TRP A 21 6.56 7.87 -10.27
N ILE A 22 5.43 7.43 -9.73
CA ILE A 22 4.11 7.87 -10.24
C ILE A 22 3.86 9.35 -9.97
N LEU A 23 4.25 9.88 -8.81
CA LEU A 23 4.07 11.30 -8.50
C LEU A 23 4.91 12.18 -9.43
N ARG A 24 6.18 11.84 -9.68
CA ARG A 24 7.03 12.56 -10.63
C ARG A 24 6.54 12.42 -12.06
N ARG A 25 6.07 11.23 -12.43
CA ARG A 25 5.56 10.98 -13.77
C ARG A 25 4.29 11.77 -14.08
N VAL A 26 3.44 12.01 -13.07
CA VAL A 26 2.31 12.92 -13.18
C VAL A 26 2.78 14.36 -13.33
N GLY A 27 3.73 14.79 -12.50
CA GLY A 27 4.38 16.11 -12.63
C GLY A 27 3.41 17.28 -12.65
N THR A 28 3.84 18.38 -13.27
CA THR A 28 3.04 19.60 -13.46
C THR A 28 1.97 19.43 -14.54
N ASP A 29 2.30 18.68 -15.60
CA ASP A 29 1.48 18.57 -16.81
C ASP A 29 0.29 17.63 -16.63
N GLY A 30 0.39 16.72 -15.65
CA GLY A 30 -0.59 15.68 -15.42
C GLY A 30 -0.52 14.56 -16.45
N ILE A 31 -1.43 13.60 -16.30
CA ILE A 31 -1.59 12.49 -17.24
C ILE A 31 -3.04 12.44 -17.70
N ARG A 32 -3.26 12.63 -19.00
CA ARG A 32 -4.58 12.40 -19.60
C ARG A 32 -4.91 10.92 -19.50
N LEU A 33 -5.98 10.59 -18.77
CA LEU A 33 -6.45 9.22 -18.64
C LEU A 33 -7.19 8.79 -19.90
N THR A 34 -7.26 7.48 -20.11
CA THR A 34 -8.14 6.89 -21.13
C THR A 34 -9.61 7.18 -20.81
N LYS A 35 -10.52 6.95 -21.75
CA LYS A 35 -11.98 7.10 -21.52
C LYS A 35 -12.49 6.26 -20.34
N ALA A 36 -11.87 5.11 -20.09
CA ALA A 36 -12.18 4.23 -18.97
C ALA A 36 -11.52 4.65 -17.64
N GLY A 37 -10.78 5.76 -17.60
CA GLY A 37 -10.12 6.25 -16.39
C GLY A 37 -8.81 5.54 -16.03
N HIS A 38 -8.20 4.85 -17.00
CA HIS A 38 -6.92 4.17 -16.85
C HIS A 38 -5.74 5.02 -17.30
N LEU A 39 -4.54 4.67 -16.85
CA LEU A 39 -3.30 5.22 -17.41
C LEU A 39 -3.19 4.88 -18.91
N PRO A 40 -2.70 5.82 -19.74
CA PRO A 40 -2.53 5.57 -21.16
C PRO A 40 -1.40 4.56 -21.41
N PRO A 41 -1.42 3.82 -22.54
CA PRO A 41 -0.47 2.75 -22.80
C PRO A 41 1.01 3.12 -22.67
N ALA A 42 1.40 4.31 -23.14
CA ALA A 42 2.78 4.79 -23.02
C ALA A 42 3.25 4.84 -21.55
N VAL A 43 2.42 5.36 -20.65
CA VAL A 43 2.75 5.43 -19.21
C VAL A 43 2.80 4.04 -18.59
N VAL A 44 1.95 3.11 -19.05
CA VAL A 44 1.98 1.72 -18.56
C VAL A 44 3.27 1.02 -18.97
N ILE A 45 3.73 1.22 -20.21
CA ILE A 45 5.00 0.69 -20.71
C ILE A 45 6.18 1.28 -19.94
N GLU A 46 6.15 2.59 -19.64
CA GLU A 46 7.17 3.20 -18.78
C GLU A 46 7.17 2.59 -17.37
N ALA A 47 5.99 2.36 -16.77
CA ALA A 47 5.89 1.71 -15.47
C ALA A 47 6.39 0.26 -15.48
N SER A 48 6.07 -0.49 -16.54
CA SER A 48 6.47 -1.89 -16.68
C SER A 48 7.98 -2.05 -16.84
N THR A 49 8.65 -1.04 -17.41
CA THR A 49 10.09 -1.06 -17.67
C THR A 49 10.93 -0.45 -16.54
N GLN A 50 10.43 0.57 -15.85
CA GLN A 50 11.20 1.31 -14.85
C GLN A 50 10.99 0.84 -13.41
N LEU A 51 9.90 0.14 -13.12
CA LEU A 51 9.61 -0.40 -11.80
C LEU A 51 9.94 -1.89 -11.73
N ASP A 52 10.49 -2.32 -10.60
CA ASP A 52 10.65 -3.75 -10.32
C ASP A 52 9.31 -4.33 -9.86
N TRP A 53 8.75 -5.22 -10.68
CA TRP A 53 7.54 -5.95 -10.37
C TRP A 53 7.83 -7.26 -9.62
N GLY A 54 9.06 -7.78 -9.67
CA GLY A 54 9.43 -9.08 -9.13
C GLY A 54 9.07 -10.25 -10.07
N TRP A 55 8.60 -9.95 -11.28
CA TRP A 55 8.40 -10.90 -12.38
C TRP A 55 8.57 -10.17 -13.72
N PRO A 56 8.98 -10.86 -14.80
CA PRO A 56 9.00 -10.28 -16.13
C PRO A 56 7.61 -9.82 -16.55
N ILE A 57 7.47 -8.58 -16.98
CA ILE A 57 6.19 -8.00 -17.38
C ILE A 57 6.33 -7.19 -18.67
N GLU A 58 5.50 -7.53 -19.66
CA GLU A 58 5.40 -6.82 -20.92
C GLU A 58 3.92 -6.56 -21.22
N VAL A 59 3.41 -5.43 -20.72
CA VAL A 59 2.01 -5.06 -20.93
C VAL A 59 1.86 -3.55 -21.11
N ASN A 60 0.80 -3.17 -21.80
CA ASN A 60 0.50 -1.77 -22.14
C ASN A 60 -0.89 -1.32 -21.66
N ARG A 61 -1.58 -2.14 -20.86
CA ARG A 61 -2.87 -1.79 -20.24
C ARG A 61 -2.75 -1.87 -18.73
N GLU A 62 -3.16 -0.80 -18.05
CA GLU A 62 -3.10 -0.73 -16.58
C GLU A 62 -3.88 -1.87 -15.91
N VAL A 63 -5.00 -2.29 -16.51
CA VAL A 63 -5.81 -3.43 -16.03
C VAL A 63 -5.03 -4.76 -16.01
N HIS A 64 -3.95 -4.88 -16.81
CA HIS A 64 -3.06 -6.04 -16.79
C HIS A 64 -1.94 -5.91 -15.74
N ILE A 65 -1.80 -4.74 -15.09
CA ILE A 65 -0.90 -4.49 -13.96
C ILE A 65 -1.71 -4.02 -12.75
N ARG A 66 -2.51 -4.93 -12.17
CA ARG A 66 -3.38 -4.61 -11.03
C ARG A 66 -2.70 -3.78 -9.92
N PRO A 67 -1.46 -4.09 -9.47
CA PRO A 67 -0.83 -3.30 -8.41
C PRO A 67 -0.52 -1.84 -8.80
N LEU A 68 -0.33 -1.52 -10.10
CA LEU A 68 -0.18 -0.15 -10.56
C LEU A 68 -1.47 0.66 -10.38
N GLY A 69 -2.60 0.05 -10.78
CA GLY A 69 -3.92 0.65 -10.61
C GLY A 69 -4.30 0.84 -9.14
N GLU A 70 -3.99 -0.13 -8.30
CA GLU A 70 -4.20 -0.06 -6.84
C GLU A 70 -3.34 1.03 -6.19
N LEU A 71 -2.08 1.16 -6.61
CA LEU A 71 -1.20 2.23 -6.15
C LEU A 71 -1.78 3.60 -6.49
N ARG A 72 -2.16 3.80 -7.76
CA ARG A 72 -2.78 5.05 -8.20
C ARG A 72 -4.08 5.34 -7.45
N ALA A 73 -4.93 4.32 -7.25
CA ALA A 73 -6.18 4.46 -6.53
C ALA A 73 -5.93 4.89 -5.07
N HIS A 74 -5.01 4.22 -4.38
CA HIS A 74 -4.66 4.55 -3.01
C HIS A 74 -4.11 5.98 -2.89
N LEU A 75 -3.19 6.39 -3.76
CA LEU A 75 -2.63 7.75 -3.77
C LEU A 75 -3.69 8.83 -4.04
N ARG A 76 -4.78 8.50 -4.76
CA ARG A 76 -5.94 9.38 -4.90
C ARG A 76 -6.76 9.45 -3.62
N ASP A 77 -7.03 8.30 -2.99
CA ASP A 77 -7.83 8.25 -1.76
C ASP A 77 -7.13 8.98 -0.61
N VAL A 78 -5.81 8.90 -0.52
CA VAL A 78 -5.03 9.67 0.47
C VAL A 78 -4.68 11.07 -0.03
N GLY A 79 -5.31 11.57 -1.10
CA GLY A 79 -5.21 12.98 -1.49
C GLY A 79 -3.84 13.45 -2.00
N LEU A 80 -2.97 12.56 -2.48
CA LEU A 80 -1.74 12.92 -3.19
C LEU A 80 -2.00 13.16 -4.68
N LEU A 81 -2.98 12.45 -5.22
CA LEU A 81 -3.47 12.59 -6.59
C LEU A 81 -4.93 13.01 -6.62
N ARG A 82 -5.35 13.64 -7.71
CA ARG A 82 -6.75 13.90 -8.01
C ARG A 82 -7.01 13.70 -9.50
N VAL A 83 -8.27 13.50 -9.87
CA VAL A 83 -8.68 13.50 -11.27
C VAL A 83 -9.58 14.71 -11.50
N SER A 84 -9.26 15.50 -12.52
CA SER A 84 -10.10 16.62 -12.98
C SER A 84 -10.24 16.56 -14.49
N LYS A 85 -11.48 16.59 -14.98
CA LYS A 85 -11.82 16.51 -16.42
C LYS A 85 -11.11 15.35 -17.15
N GLY A 86 -10.92 14.22 -16.44
CA GLY A 86 -10.23 13.02 -16.93
C GLY A 86 -8.69 13.16 -17.07
N THR A 87 -8.10 14.13 -16.40
CA THR A 87 -6.64 14.25 -16.25
C THR A 87 -6.27 13.95 -14.80
N LEU A 88 -5.32 13.05 -14.60
CA LEU A 88 -4.69 12.76 -13.33
C LEU A 88 -3.68 13.87 -13.01
N LEU A 89 -3.80 14.47 -11.83
CA LEU A 89 -3.02 15.64 -11.42
C LEU A 89 -2.49 15.44 -10.01
N LEU A 90 -1.34 16.06 -9.71
CA LEU A 90 -0.87 16.21 -8.33
C LEU A 90 -1.77 17.18 -7.56
N THR A 91 -2.06 16.86 -6.30
CA THR A 91 -2.57 17.86 -5.34
C THR A 91 -1.43 18.76 -4.86
N VAL A 92 -1.76 19.82 -4.09
CA VAL A 92 -0.72 20.64 -3.43
C VAL A 92 0.16 19.75 -2.55
N ARG A 93 -0.47 18.88 -1.74
CA ARG A 93 0.23 17.92 -0.89
C ARG A 93 1.10 16.95 -1.70
N GLY A 94 0.58 16.42 -2.81
CA GLY A 94 1.35 15.55 -3.71
C GLY A 94 2.61 16.22 -4.24
N ARG A 95 2.52 17.49 -4.67
CA ARG A 95 3.68 18.29 -5.12
C ARG A 95 4.69 18.57 -4.02
N THR A 96 4.23 18.86 -2.80
CA THR A 96 5.15 19.13 -1.68
C THR A 96 5.86 17.85 -1.23
N LEU A 97 5.13 16.74 -1.08
CA LEU A 97 5.68 15.52 -0.50
C LEU A 97 6.59 14.75 -1.45
N VAL A 98 6.39 14.84 -2.78
CA VAL A 98 7.28 14.15 -3.74
C VAL A 98 8.75 14.61 -3.61
N GLU A 99 8.97 15.86 -3.21
CA GLU A 99 10.29 16.47 -2.96
C GLU A 99 10.80 16.27 -1.52
N SER A 100 10.01 15.65 -0.64
CA SER A 100 10.34 15.45 0.78
C SER A 100 10.20 13.96 1.15
N PRO A 101 11.18 13.09 0.81
CA PRO A 101 11.03 11.64 0.95
C PRO A 101 10.69 11.18 2.36
N ARG A 102 11.31 11.77 3.38
CA ARG A 102 11.01 11.45 4.78
C ARG A 102 9.56 11.74 5.16
N GLU A 103 9.05 12.91 4.74
CA GLU A 103 7.67 13.30 5.03
C GLU A 103 6.67 12.50 4.20
N LEU A 104 7.01 12.16 2.95
CA LEU A 104 6.20 11.24 2.12
C LEU A 104 6.11 9.85 2.75
N TRP A 105 7.22 9.32 3.26
CA TRP A 105 7.24 8.03 3.95
C TRP A 105 6.34 8.02 5.18
N ARG A 106 6.44 9.05 6.03
CA ARG A 106 5.57 9.18 7.21
C ARG A 106 4.12 9.34 6.83
N TYR A 107 3.83 10.15 5.81
CA TYR A 107 2.47 10.37 5.34
C TYR A 107 1.84 9.07 4.83
N LEU A 108 2.57 8.29 4.04
CA LEU A 108 2.08 7.00 3.57
C LEU A 108 1.89 6.01 4.71
N ALA A 109 2.84 5.93 5.67
CA ALA A 109 2.66 5.09 6.85
C ALA A 109 1.37 5.46 7.59
N ALA A 110 1.17 6.76 7.86
CA ALA A 110 -0.02 7.24 8.56
C ALA A 110 -1.34 6.99 7.81
N THR A 111 -1.30 6.84 6.48
CA THR A 111 -2.51 6.74 5.65
C THR A 111 -2.70 5.39 4.98
N ILE A 112 -1.74 4.45 5.11
CA ILE A 112 -1.77 3.16 4.41
C ILE A 112 -3.00 2.33 4.76
N HIS A 113 -3.51 2.47 5.98
CA HIS A 113 -4.71 1.78 6.45
C HIS A 113 -6.01 2.43 5.98
N HIS A 114 -5.98 3.65 5.42
CA HIS A 114 -7.19 4.35 4.99
C HIS A 114 -7.86 3.61 3.82
N SER A 115 -9.16 3.35 3.96
CA SER A 115 -10.04 2.81 2.94
C SER A 115 -11.46 3.32 3.15
N ARG A 116 -12.24 3.42 2.07
CA ARG A 116 -13.69 3.73 2.15
C ARG A 116 -14.51 2.58 2.71
N THR A 117 -13.95 1.36 2.68
CA THR A 117 -14.54 0.18 3.28
C THR A 117 -13.98 0.01 4.69
N PRO A 118 -14.78 0.14 5.76
CA PRO A 118 -14.26 0.08 7.13
C PRO A 118 -13.53 -1.23 7.44
N GLY A 119 -14.06 -2.37 6.97
CA GLY A 119 -13.42 -3.67 7.15
C GLY A 119 -12.00 -3.74 6.58
N VAL A 120 -11.76 -3.13 5.40
CA VAL A 120 -10.40 -3.03 4.83
C VAL A 120 -9.48 -2.23 5.75
N SER A 121 -9.98 -1.17 6.38
CA SER A 121 -9.18 -0.36 7.29
C SER A 121 -8.78 -1.15 8.53
N ASP A 122 -9.72 -1.88 9.14
CA ASP A 122 -9.47 -2.68 10.34
C ASP A 122 -8.56 -3.88 10.05
N ALA A 123 -8.81 -4.58 8.94
CA ALA A 123 -7.96 -5.68 8.49
C ALA A 123 -6.53 -5.19 8.19
N THR A 124 -6.38 -4.01 7.60
CA THR A 124 -5.06 -3.43 7.35
C THR A 124 -4.36 -3.06 8.66
N ARG A 125 -5.07 -2.55 9.67
CA ARG A 125 -4.48 -2.26 10.99
C ARG A 125 -4.00 -3.54 11.69
N LEU A 126 -4.81 -4.60 11.67
CA LEU A 126 -4.40 -5.91 12.19
C LEU A 126 -3.19 -6.45 11.42
N LEU A 127 -3.17 -6.33 10.09
CA LEU A 127 -2.03 -6.73 9.28
C LEU A 127 -0.76 -5.97 9.71
N LEU A 128 -0.86 -4.65 9.87
CA LEU A 128 0.26 -3.83 10.32
C LEU A 128 0.74 -4.21 11.72
N LEU A 129 -0.15 -4.63 12.63
CA LEU A 129 0.23 -5.12 13.96
C LEU A 129 1.19 -6.32 13.85
N TYR A 130 0.82 -7.34 13.06
CA TYR A 130 1.65 -8.53 12.88
C TYR A 130 2.93 -8.25 12.08
N VAL A 131 2.86 -7.34 11.10
CA VAL A 131 4.07 -6.88 10.38
C VAL A 131 5.03 -6.15 11.32
N ALA A 132 4.52 -5.35 12.26
CA ALA A 132 5.35 -4.61 13.21
C ALA A 132 6.10 -5.52 14.20
N THR A 133 5.53 -6.67 14.54
CA THR A 133 6.12 -7.66 15.45
C THR A 133 7.05 -8.65 14.74
N ARG A 134 6.86 -8.88 13.43
CA ARG A 134 7.63 -9.86 12.63
C ARG A 134 7.53 -11.28 13.21
N THR A 135 6.36 -11.65 13.70
CA THR A 135 6.13 -12.93 14.39
C THR A 135 5.60 -14.04 13.49
N LEU A 136 5.26 -13.73 12.24
CA LEU A 136 4.65 -14.67 11.28
C LEU A 136 5.52 -14.77 10.04
N ASP A 137 5.63 -15.99 9.50
CA ASP A 137 6.59 -16.33 8.45
C ASP A 137 5.92 -16.63 7.10
N SER A 138 4.60 -16.83 7.08
CA SER A 138 3.85 -17.19 5.87
C SER A 138 2.55 -16.41 5.70
N ARG A 139 2.12 -16.19 4.44
CA ARG A 139 0.84 -15.53 4.14
C ARG A 139 -0.34 -16.18 4.83
N SER A 140 -0.36 -17.52 4.87
CA SER A 140 -1.44 -18.30 5.45
C SER A 140 -1.59 -18.02 6.94
N GLU A 141 -0.48 -17.90 7.68
CA GLU A 141 -0.52 -17.50 9.09
C GLU A 141 -1.12 -16.10 9.28
N TYR A 142 -0.76 -15.14 8.41
CA TYR A 142 -1.38 -13.81 8.43
C TYR A 142 -2.89 -13.91 8.20
N LEU A 143 -3.33 -14.68 7.19
CA LEU A 143 -4.76 -14.82 6.88
C LEU A 143 -5.54 -15.47 8.01
N GLU A 144 -4.97 -16.48 8.66
CA GLU A 144 -5.56 -17.16 9.82
C GLU A 144 -5.79 -16.16 10.97
N VAL A 145 -4.75 -15.44 11.39
CA VAL A 145 -4.88 -14.49 12.51
C VAL A 145 -5.75 -13.28 12.14
N LEU A 146 -5.75 -12.86 10.87
CA LEU A 146 -6.62 -11.79 10.38
C LEU A 146 -8.08 -12.21 10.39
N GLY A 147 -8.41 -13.41 9.90
CA GLY A 147 -9.77 -13.94 9.92
C GLY A 147 -10.33 -14.02 11.34
N ARG A 148 -9.54 -14.58 12.27
CA ARG A 148 -9.90 -14.64 13.71
C ARG A 148 -10.01 -13.26 14.35
N GLY A 149 -9.05 -12.38 14.06
CA GLY A 149 -9.01 -11.02 14.60
C GLY A 149 -10.19 -10.17 14.14
N LEU A 150 -10.55 -10.25 12.86
CA LEU A 150 -11.72 -9.58 12.29
C LEU A 150 -13.02 -10.10 12.91
N GLY A 151 -13.15 -11.41 13.08
CA GLY A 151 -14.27 -12.01 13.81
C GLY A 151 -14.39 -11.47 15.24
N SER A 152 -13.25 -11.30 15.93
CA SER A 152 -13.20 -10.74 17.29
C SER A 152 -13.58 -9.25 17.33
N LEU A 153 -13.38 -8.51 16.25
CA LEU A 153 -13.83 -7.12 16.07
C LEU A 153 -15.31 -7.03 15.66
N GLY A 154 -16.02 -8.16 15.50
CA GLY A 154 -17.42 -8.21 15.12
C GLY A 154 -17.68 -8.22 13.61
N TRP A 155 -16.64 -8.36 12.78
CA TRP A 155 -16.81 -8.57 11.34
C TRP A 155 -17.27 -10.00 11.08
N VAL A 156 -18.32 -10.16 10.27
CA VAL A 156 -18.92 -11.46 9.96
C VAL A 156 -18.88 -11.69 8.45
N VAL A 157 -18.46 -12.88 8.03
CA VAL A 157 -18.54 -13.31 6.64
C VAL A 157 -19.99 -13.68 6.34
N SER A 158 -20.55 -13.15 5.25
CA SER A 158 -21.90 -13.53 4.83
C SER A 158 -22.00 -15.04 4.61
N ALA A 159 -22.96 -15.71 5.25
CA ALA A 159 -23.16 -17.14 5.09
C ALA A 159 -23.44 -17.55 3.63
N GLU A 160 -24.03 -16.64 2.85
CA GLU A 160 -24.34 -16.84 1.43
C GLU A 160 -23.09 -16.89 0.54
N SER A 161 -21.95 -16.37 1.01
CA SER A 161 -20.71 -16.39 0.22
C SER A 161 -20.04 -17.77 0.21
N GLY A 162 -20.33 -18.62 1.20
CA GLY A 162 -19.64 -19.89 1.41
C GLY A 162 -18.14 -19.75 1.72
N MET A 163 -17.64 -18.53 1.94
CA MET A 163 -16.22 -18.26 2.19
C MET A 163 -15.84 -18.56 3.64
N SER A 164 -14.62 -19.05 3.84
CA SER A 164 -14.01 -19.08 5.17
C SER A 164 -13.65 -17.65 5.62
N GLY A 165 -13.40 -17.48 6.93
CA GLY A 165 -12.86 -16.22 7.45
C GLY A 165 -11.51 -15.83 6.85
N GLU A 166 -10.70 -16.81 6.47
CA GLU A 166 -9.40 -16.63 5.84
C GLU A 166 -9.53 -16.15 4.39
N ASP A 167 -10.44 -16.74 3.61
CA ASP A 167 -10.71 -16.33 2.24
C ASP A 167 -11.26 -14.90 2.19
N ALA A 168 -12.21 -14.59 3.08
CA ALA A 168 -12.76 -13.25 3.21
C ALA A 168 -11.69 -12.25 3.66
N ALA A 169 -10.81 -12.63 4.59
CA ALA A 169 -9.67 -11.79 4.96
C ALA A 169 -8.75 -11.56 3.76
N ASP A 170 -8.42 -12.59 2.97
CA ASP A 170 -7.53 -12.47 1.83
C ASP A 170 -8.09 -11.49 0.79
N GLU A 171 -9.35 -11.65 0.39
CA GLU A 171 -9.99 -10.75 -0.56
C GLU A 171 -9.92 -9.29 -0.10
N LEU A 172 -10.21 -9.07 1.19
CA LEU A 172 -10.25 -7.76 1.83
C LEU A 172 -8.87 -7.09 1.88
N ILE A 173 -7.81 -7.84 2.22
CA ILE A 173 -6.46 -7.29 2.37
C ILE A 173 -5.65 -7.32 1.07
N ALA A 174 -6.08 -8.05 0.04
CA ALA A 174 -5.26 -8.30 -1.16
C ALA A 174 -4.69 -7.01 -1.79
N PRO A 175 -5.47 -5.92 -1.98
CA PRO A 175 -4.94 -4.68 -2.51
C PRO A 175 -3.88 -4.05 -1.59
N LYS A 176 -4.11 -4.05 -0.28
CA LYS A 176 -3.20 -3.47 0.71
C LYS A 176 -1.92 -4.30 0.85
N TRP A 177 -2.03 -5.62 0.79
CA TRP A 177 -0.89 -6.53 0.73
C TRP A 177 0.01 -6.21 -0.45
N ARG A 178 -0.56 -6.13 -1.66
CA ARG A 178 0.19 -5.79 -2.88
C ARG A 178 0.86 -4.44 -2.77
N LEU A 179 0.19 -3.43 -2.21
CA LEU A 179 0.78 -2.12 -1.94
C LEU A 179 1.96 -2.21 -0.97
N LEU A 180 1.81 -2.89 0.15
CA LEU A 180 2.88 -3.10 1.13
C LEU A 180 4.07 -3.86 0.50
N THR A 181 3.81 -4.88 -0.32
CA THR A 181 4.85 -5.56 -1.11
C THR A 181 5.58 -4.57 -2.03
N ARG A 182 4.86 -3.68 -2.73
CA ARG A 182 5.49 -2.66 -3.59
C ARG A 182 6.31 -1.64 -2.82
N LEU A 183 5.93 -1.35 -1.58
CA LEU A 183 6.71 -0.50 -0.68
C LEU A 183 7.91 -1.23 -0.04
N GLY A 184 8.17 -2.49 -0.39
CA GLY A 184 9.27 -3.27 0.17
C GLY A 184 9.07 -3.68 1.63
N VAL A 185 7.82 -3.78 2.09
CA VAL A 185 7.50 -4.24 3.45
C VAL A 185 7.87 -5.70 3.63
N PHE A 186 7.65 -6.51 2.61
CA PHE A 186 8.05 -7.90 2.54
C PHE A 186 9.27 -8.06 1.64
N GLU A 187 10.12 -9.04 1.94
CA GLU A 187 11.21 -9.42 1.05
C GLU A 187 10.65 -9.87 -0.31
N GLY A 188 11.26 -9.39 -1.39
CA GLY A 188 10.90 -9.82 -2.73
C GLY A 188 11.29 -11.28 -2.91
N ALA A 189 10.34 -12.12 -3.34
CA ALA A 189 10.63 -13.51 -3.70
C ALA A 189 11.71 -13.53 -4.80
N ARG A 190 12.95 -13.84 -4.43
CA ARG A 190 14.01 -14.10 -5.40
C ARG A 190 13.74 -15.47 -6.00
N HIS A 191 13.23 -15.50 -7.23
CA HIS A 191 13.23 -16.64 -8.15
C HIS A 191 13.25 -18.03 -7.47
N GLY A 192 12.08 -18.54 -7.10
CA GLY A 192 11.98 -19.91 -6.57
C GLY A 192 10.67 -20.14 -5.83
N PHE A 193 10.11 -21.34 -6.00
CA PHE A 193 8.91 -21.82 -5.34
C PHE A 193 9.13 -21.86 -3.82
N GLY A 194 8.83 -20.73 -3.16
CA GLY A 194 8.98 -20.53 -1.72
C GLY A 194 8.81 -19.06 -1.41
N ARG A 195 7.56 -18.62 -1.21
CA ARG A 195 7.27 -17.24 -0.77
C ARG A 195 7.47 -17.17 0.74
N THR A 196 8.71 -17.10 1.20
CA THR A 196 8.96 -16.53 2.53
C THR A 196 8.67 -15.04 2.41
N GLU A 197 7.47 -14.63 2.86
CA GLU A 197 7.06 -13.23 2.93
C GLU A 197 7.65 -12.60 4.19
N THR A 198 8.95 -12.77 4.36
CA THR A 198 9.69 -12.26 5.52
C THR A 198 9.55 -10.75 5.54
N VAL A 199 9.08 -10.21 6.67
CA VAL A 199 8.99 -8.77 6.85
C VAL A 199 10.39 -8.18 6.90
N THR A 200 10.66 -7.16 6.08
CA THR A 200 11.94 -6.45 6.10
C THR A 200 12.04 -5.57 7.35
N VAL A 201 13.27 -5.18 7.73
CA VAL A 201 13.47 -4.19 8.82
C VAL A 201 12.73 -2.87 8.50
N GLY A 202 12.74 -2.45 7.24
CA GLY A 202 11.99 -1.28 6.76
C GLY A 202 10.48 -1.46 6.84
N GLY A 203 9.98 -2.65 6.51
CA GLY A 203 8.57 -3.02 6.62
C GLY A 203 8.04 -2.96 8.05
N ALA A 204 8.78 -3.54 9.00
CA ALA A 204 8.42 -3.44 10.40
C ALA A 204 8.46 -1.99 10.92
N ALA A 205 9.47 -1.20 10.51
CA ALA A 205 9.53 0.22 10.85
C ALA A 205 8.35 1.01 10.27
N PHE A 206 7.97 0.73 9.02
CA PHE A 206 6.81 1.35 8.35
C PHE A 206 5.51 0.99 9.05
N ALA A 207 5.33 -0.28 9.42
CA ALA A 207 4.16 -0.72 10.16
C ALA A 207 4.06 -0.08 11.55
N ARG A 208 5.18 0.01 12.28
CA ARG A 208 5.23 0.74 13.57
C ARG A 208 4.89 2.21 13.40
N ALA A 209 5.37 2.86 12.35
CA ALA A 209 4.99 4.25 12.05
C ALA A 209 3.50 4.38 11.68
N ALA A 210 2.94 3.41 10.97
CA ALA A 210 1.54 3.40 10.58
C ALA A 210 0.58 3.21 11.77
N LEU A 211 1.00 2.48 12.79
CA LEU A 211 0.24 2.27 14.03
C LEU A 211 0.38 3.42 15.04
N LYS A 212 1.38 4.30 14.86
CA LYS A 212 1.59 5.50 15.67
C LYS A 212 0.80 6.72 15.15
N VAL A 213 -0.46 6.52 14.76
CA VAL A 213 -1.37 7.63 14.43
C VAL A 213 -2.28 7.91 15.63
N GLU A 214 -2.38 9.22 15.91
CA GLU A 214 -2.96 9.91 17.06
C GLU A 214 -4.21 9.25 17.66
N VAL A 215 -4.15 9.01 18.98
CA VAL A 215 -5.36 8.95 19.81
C VAL A 215 -6.02 10.34 19.65
N PRO A 216 -7.25 10.46 19.12
CA PRO A 216 -7.95 11.73 19.19
C PRO A 216 -7.98 12.14 20.66
N ALA A 217 -7.55 13.37 20.97
CA ALA A 217 -7.63 13.88 22.32
C ALA A 217 -9.06 13.64 22.82
N ILE A 218 -9.22 12.75 23.80
CA ILE A 218 -10.46 12.64 24.54
C ILE A 218 -10.59 14.00 25.21
N VAL A 219 -11.48 14.83 24.68
CA VAL A 219 -11.90 16.04 25.37
C VAL A 219 -12.71 15.53 26.56
N PRO A 220 -12.22 15.64 27.81
CA PRO A 220 -13.07 15.35 28.95
C PRO A 220 -14.25 16.32 28.92
N ALA A 221 -15.46 15.76 29.07
CA ALA A 221 -16.68 16.52 29.27
C ALA A 221 -16.62 17.36 30.55
#